data_AF-A0A6B1GCK9-F1
#
_entry.id   AF-A0A6B1GCK9-F1
#
_cell.length_a   1.000
_cell.length_b   1.000
_cell.length_c   1.000
_cell.angle_alpha   90.00
_cell.angle_beta   90.00
_cell.angle_gamma   90.00
#
_symmetry.space_group_name_H-M   'P 1'
#
loop_
_entity.id
_entity.type
_entity.pdbx_description
1 polymer ?
#
loop_
_entity_poly.entity_id
_entity_poly.type
_entity_poly.pdbx_seq_one_letter_code
_entity_poly.pdbx_strand_id
1 'polypeptide(L)'
;MREQFPLPISAMFRSGISGYVKNVVPLTAAAAITIAVFGLFRFWAQVAINNGQTFQSIVFDLVGLVLAGTIALPWYGYALDAARGKPIDIAGPWRSGRQFAAQFVCAIFFWAAFLLGLRYLAGIPSILATLFYGFYGYVVADRAAQGGLRALGTSVRLGTKRRVALFAIVALFGAFNLLAAIPLGYAVSALTVVLSLALLTATASITLVGGACLYDVLTDRLGER
;
A
#
# COMPACT_ATOMS: atom_id res chain seq x y z
N MET A 1 20.21 19.54 -16.60
CA MET A 1 19.95 18.21 -17.21
C MET A 1 18.69 17.64 -16.60
N ARG A 2 17.66 17.28 -17.39
CA ARG A 2 16.47 16.62 -16.85
C ARG A 2 16.85 15.17 -16.55
N GLU A 3 17.02 14.80 -15.29
CA GLU A 3 17.17 13.37 -14.91
C GLU A 3 15.97 12.60 -15.48
N GLN A 4 16.22 11.71 -16.44
CA GLN A 4 15.18 10.81 -16.93
C GLN A 4 14.75 9.91 -15.78
N PHE A 5 13.43 9.82 -15.58
CA PHE A 5 12.84 8.97 -14.56
C PHE A 5 13.27 7.51 -14.79
N PRO A 6 13.66 6.79 -13.73
CA PRO A 6 14.55 5.65 -13.88
C PRO A 6 13.87 4.40 -14.45
N LEU A 7 12.54 4.36 -14.51
CA LEU A 7 11.77 3.32 -15.16
C LEU A 7 10.57 3.94 -15.90
N PRO A 8 10.36 3.69 -17.20
CA PRO A 8 9.18 4.20 -17.88
C PRO A 8 7.91 3.60 -17.27
N ILE A 9 6.85 4.41 -17.16
CA ILE A 9 5.57 4.03 -16.56
C ILE A 9 5.01 2.75 -17.20
N SER A 10 5.12 2.63 -18.53
CA SER A 10 4.68 1.44 -19.26
C SER A 10 5.44 0.17 -18.84
N ALA A 11 6.72 0.27 -18.54
CA ALA A 11 7.49 -0.85 -17.99
C ALA A 11 7.04 -1.19 -16.56
N MET A 12 6.71 -0.19 -15.73
CA MET A 12 6.17 -0.42 -14.38
C MET A 12 4.87 -1.24 -14.43
N PHE A 13 3.93 -0.83 -15.29
CA PHE A 13 2.66 -1.55 -15.46
C PHE A 13 2.84 -2.95 -16.06
N ARG A 14 3.71 -3.10 -17.07
CA ARG A 14 4.00 -4.42 -17.67
C ARG A 14 4.61 -5.37 -16.64
N SER A 15 5.57 -4.89 -15.85
CA SER A 15 6.15 -5.68 -14.76
C SER A 15 5.13 -5.99 -13.67
N GLY A 16 4.29 -5.01 -13.31
CA GLY A 16 3.18 -5.19 -12.37
C GLY A 16 2.21 -6.30 -12.79
N ILE A 17 1.75 -6.26 -14.05
CA ILE A 17 0.85 -7.27 -14.62
C ILE A 17 1.55 -8.62 -14.70
N SER A 18 2.77 -8.68 -15.24
CA SER A 18 3.52 -9.94 -15.41
C SER A 18 3.82 -10.59 -14.06
N GLY A 19 4.25 -9.82 -13.07
CA GLY A 19 4.52 -10.32 -11.72
C GLY A 19 3.25 -10.76 -11.02
N TYR A 20 2.13 -10.04 -11.18
CA TYR A 20 0.83 -10.45 -10.66
C TYR A 20 0.33 -11.76 -11.30
N VAL A 21 0.33 -11.86 -12.63
CA VAL A 21 -0.18 -13.04 -13.36
C VAL A 21 0.58 -14.31 -12.98
N LYS A 22 1.89 -14.22 -12.76
CA LYS A 22 2.70 -15.37 -12.31
C LYS A 22 2.43 -15.78 -10.87
N ASN A 23 1.85 -14.88 -10.07
CA ASN A 23 1.74 -14.99 -8.62
C ASN A 23 0.33 -14.60 -8.10
N VAL A 24 -0.71 -14.86 -8.89
CA VAL A 24 -2.08 -14.38 -8.62
C VAL A 24 -2.56 -14.80 -7.25
N VAL A 25 -2.34 -16.06 -6.88
CA VAL A 25 -2.86 -16.65 -5.63
C VAL A 25 -2.27 -15.95 -4.39
N PRO A 26 -0.94 -15.94 -4.15
CA PRO A 26 -0.40 -15.32 -2.94
C PRO A 26 -0.67 -13.81 -2.86
N LEU A 27 -0.62 -13.09 -3.98
CA LEU A 27 -0.89 -11.65 -3.99
C LEU A 27 -2.37 -11.33 -3.70
N THR A 28 -3.29 -12.06 -4.33
CA THR A 28 -4.73 -11.87 -4.13
C THR A 28 -5.13 -12.30 -2.71
N ALA A 29 -4.57 -13.38 -2.18
CA ALA A 29 -4.83 -13.81 -0.82
C ALA A 29 -4.35 -12.78 0.22
N ALA A 30 -3.13 -12.26 0.08
CA ALA A 30 -2.59 -11.24 0.99
C ALA A 30 -3.41 -9.93 0.93
N ALA A 31 -3.81 -9.52 -0.28
CA ALA A 31 -4.68 -8.37 -0.49
C ALA A 31 -6.06 -8.57 0.14
N ALA A 32 -6.69 -9.73 -0.09
CA ALA A 32 -7.99 -10.08 0.47
C ALA A 32 -7.97 -10.12 2.01
N ILE A 33 -6.93 -10.69 2.61
CA ILE A 33 -6.75 -10.69 4.07
C ILE A 33 -6.63 -9.26 4.60
N THR A 34 -5.83 -8.42 3.94
CA THR A 34 -5.65 -7.00 4.32
C THR A 34 -6.98 -6.24 4.27
N ILE A 35 -7.74 -6.42 3.19
CA ILE A 35 -9.05 -5.80 3.00
C ILE A 35 -10.06 -6.34 4.03
N ALA A 36 -10.06 -7.65 4.29
CA ALA A 36 -10.97 -8.27 5.26
C ALA A 36 -10.73 -7.76 6.68
N VAL A 37 -9.46 -7.61 7.09
CA VAL A 37 -9.11 -7.02 8.38
C VAL A 37 -9.66 -5.60 8.48
N PHE A 38 -9.42 -4.75 7.49
CA PHE A 38 -9.98 -3.40 7.49
C PHE A 38 -11.52 -3.42 7.50
N GLY A 39 -12.13 -4.27 6.67
CA GLY A 39 -13.58 -4.42 6.53
C GLY A 39 -14.27 -4.83 7.83
N LEU A 40 -13.65 -5.72 8.62
CA LEU A 40 -14.16 -6.13 9.92
C LEU A 40 -14.28 -4.94 10.88
N PHE A 41 -13.23 -4.12 10.98
CA PHE A 41 -13.26 -2.92 11.81
C PHE A 41 -14.19 -1.84 11.25
N ARG A 42 -14.22 -1.68 9.92
CA ARG A 42 -15.11 -0.73 9.26
C ARG A 42 -16.58 -1.06 9.48
N PHE A 43 -16.94 -2.34 9.51
CA PHE A 43 -18.28 -2.79 9.87
C PHE A 43 -18.67 -2.31 11.27
N TRP A 44 -17.82 -2.56 12.28
CA TRP A 44 -18.08 -2.13 13.65
C TRP A 44 -18.07 -0.61 13.81
N ALA A 45 -17.21 0.09 13.06
CA ALA A 45 -17.23 1.55 12.98
C ALA A 45 -18.58 2.08 12.46
N GLN A 46 -19.11 1.47 11.41
CA GLN A 46 -20.42 1.84 10.85
C GLN A 46 -21.56 1.57 11.84
N VAL A 47 -21.53 0.44 12.55
CA VAL A 47 -22.50 0.16 13.62
C VAL A 47 -22.45 1.23 14.72
N ALA A 48 -21.25 1.64 15.14
CA ALA A 48 -21.08 2.70 16.13
C ALA A 48 -21.62 4.06 15.65
N ILE A 49 -21.37 4.45 14.39
CA ILE A 49 -21.96 5.66 13.78
C ILE A 49 -23.48 5.61 13.82
N ASN A 50 -24.07 4.49 13.41
CA ASN A 50 -25.53 4.32 13.37
C ASN A 50 -26.16 4.44 14.77
N ASN A 51 -25.39 4.14 15.82
CA ASN A 51 -25.80 4.28 17.22
C ASN A 51 -25.43 5.65 17.84
N GLY A 52 -24.97 6.63 17.05
CA GLY A 52 -24.56 7.96 17.54
C GLY A 52 -23.22 7.98 18.29
N GLN A 53 -22.46 6.89 18.28
CA GLN A 53 -21.21 6.74 19.02
C GLN A 53 -20.00 7.15 18.15
N THR A 54 -19.95 8.44 17.78
CA THR A 54 -18.95 8.98 16.85
C THR A 54 -17.51 8.70 17.27
N PHE A 55 -17.17 8.88 18.55
CA PHE A 55 -15.82 8.63 19.05
C PHE A 55 -15.41 7.16 18.86
N GLN A 56 -16.30 6.23 19.20
CA GLN A 56 -16.04 4.80 19.08
C GLN A 56 -15.86 4.37 17.63
N SER A 57 -16.63 4.94 16.70
CA SER A 57 -16.41 4.70 15.28
C SER A 57 -15.01 5.11 14.83
N ILE A 58 -14.56 6.29 15.23
CA ILE A 58 -13.23 6.79 14.88
C ILE A 58 -12.15 5.84 15.42
N VAL A 59 -12.32 5.34 16.65
CA VAL A 59 -11.41 4.36 17.24
C VAL A 59 -11.38 3.07 16.41
N PHE A 60 -12.53 2.53 16.02
CA PHE A 60 -12.58 1.33 15.19
C PHE A 60 -11.92 1.53 13.82
N ASP A 61 -12.20 2.65 13.13
CA ASP A 61 -11.57 2.95 11.84
C ASP A 61 -10.04 3.07 11.99
N LEU A 62 -9.55 3.75 13.02
CA LEU A 62 -8.11 3.89 13.30
C LEU A 62 -7.44 2.55 13.56
N VAL A 63 -8.04 1.72 14.43
CA VAL A 63 -7.51 0.37 14.73
C VAL A 63 -7.52 -0.49 13.46
N GLY A 64 -8.60 -0.43 12.68
CA GLY A 64 -8.71 -1.13 11.41
C GLY A 64 -7.61 -0.75 10.42
N LEU A 65 -7.36 0.55 10.23
CA LEU A 65 -6.30 1.05 9.34
C LEU A 65 -4.91 0.60 9.78
N VAL A 66 -4.61 0.71 11.08
CA VAL A 66 -3.30 0.31 11.61
C VAL A 66 -3.09 -1.19 11.50
N LEU A 67 -4.07 -2.01 11.87
CA LEU A 67 -3.97 -3.47 11.80
C LEU A 67 -3.92 -3.96 10.36
N ALA A 68 -4.73 -3.41 9.46
CA ALA A 68 -4.66 -3.74 8.03
C ALA A 68 -3.30 -3.33 7.44
N GLY A 69 -2.80 -2.12 7.75
CA GLY A 69 -1.46 -1.69 7.31
C GLY A 69 -0.33 -2.57 7.85
N THR A 70 -0.51 -3.14 9.04
CA THR A 70 0.41 -4.10 9.65
C THR A 70 0.36 -5.46 8.94
N ILE A 71 -0.84 -5.95 8.67
CA ILE A 71 -1.09 -7.23 8.00
C ILE A 71 -0.81 -7.16 6.48
N ALA A 72 -0.64 -5.95 5.92
CA ALA A 72 -0.17 -5.77 4.55
C ALA A 72 1.32 -6.16 4.37
N LEU A 73 2.08 -6.43 5.44
CA LEU A 73 3.51 -6.80 5.34
C LEU A 73 3.80 -7.96 4.38
N PRO A 74 3.07 -9.11 4.42
CA PRO A 74 3.27 -10.19 3.46
C PRO A 74 2.97 -9.75 2.03
N TRP A 75 1.99 -8.87 1.83
CA TRP A 75 1.65 -8.35 0.51
C TRP A 75 2.83 -7.58 -0.11
N TYR A 76 3.49 -6.72 0.69
CA TYR A 76 4.72 -6.02 0.27
C TYR A 76 5.86 -7.00 -0.04
N GLY A 77 6.07 -8.01 0.80
CA GLY A 77 7.10 -9.03 0.58
C GLY A 77 6.88 -9.82 -0.71
N TYR A 78 5.65 -10.30 -0.92
CA TYR A 78 5.28 -11.05 -2.13
C TYR A 78 5.41 -10.20 -3.39
N ALA A 79 5.10 -8.90 -3.30
CA ALA A 79 5.30 -7.99 -4.42
C ALA A 79 6.78 -7.76 -4.75
N LEU A 80 7.65 -7.70 -3.75
CA LEU A 80 9.11 -7.63 -3.97
C LEU A 80 9.63 -8.90 -4.63
N ASP A 81 9.25 -10.07 -4.14
CA ASP A 81 9.65 -11.35 -4.75
C ASP A 81 9.14 -11.47 -6.19
N ALA A 82 7.88 -11.09 -6.44
CA ALA A 82 7.28 -11.07 -7.77
C ALA A 82 7.98 -10.08 -8.72
N ALA A 83 8.32 -8.88 -8.24
CA ALA A 83 9.05 -7.87 -9.01
C ALA A 83 10.47 -8.33 -9.37
N ARG A 84 11.10 -9.11 -8.49
CA ARG A 84 12.45 -9.66 -8.66
C ARG A 84 12.48 -11.00 -9.41
N GLY A 85 11.32 -11.54 -9.80
CA GLY A 85 11.20 -12.83 -10.45
C GLY A 85 11.61 -14.03 -9.56
N LYS A 86 11.58 -13.85 -8.24
CA LYS A 86 11.88 -14.90 -7.26
C LYS A 86 10.62 -15.71 -6.93
N PRO A 87 10.76 -16.99 -6.56
CA PRO A 87 9.64 -17.75 -6.00
C PRO A 87 9.16 -17.09 -4.70
N ILE A 88 7.85 -16.96 -4.52
CA ILE A 88 7.27 -16.33 -3.33
C ILE A 88 7.40 -17.26 -2.12
N ASP A 89 8.10 -16.80 -1.09
CA ASP A 89 8.15 -17.47 0.21
C ASP A 89 6.95 -17.04 1.06
N ILE A 90 5.86 -17.82 1.01
CA ILE A 90 4.61 -17.54 1.73
C ILE A 90 4.87 -17.39 3.24
N ALA A 91 5.77 -18.21 3.80
CA ALA A 91 6.07 -18.20 5.23
C ALA A 91 7.07 -17.11 5.63
N GLY A 92 7.88 -16.60 4.68
CA GLY A 92 8.96 -15.64 4.93
C GLY A 92 8.57 -14.44 5.80
N PRO A 93 7.49 -13.70 5.48
CA PRO A 93 7.03 -12.56 6.27
C PRO A 93 6.66 -12.92 7.72
N TRP A 94 6.18 -14.13 7.96
CA TRP A 94 5.71 -14.59 9.28
C TRP A 94 6.84 -15.04 10.22
N ARG A 95 8.03 -15.30 9.68
CA ARG A 95 9.17 -15.78 10.48
C ARG A 95 9.80 -14.71 11.37
N SER A 96 9.45 -13.43 11.20
CA SER A 96 10.06 -12.34 11.97
C SER A 96 9.01 -11.41 12.58
N GLY A 97 8.65 -11.65 13.83
CA GLY A 97 7.78 -10.75 14.60
C GLY A 97 8.32 -9.32 14.69
N ARG A 98 9.65 -9.14 14.60
CA ARG A 98 10.29 -7.82 14.56
C ARG A 98 9.89 -7.01 13.32
N GLN A 99 9.68 -7.64 12.17
CA GLN A 99 9.22 -6.95 10.96
C GLN A 99 7.77 -6.48 11.12
N PHE A 100 6.90 -7.30 11.73
CA PHE A 100 5.53 -6.88 12.05
C PHE A 100 5.50 -5.72 13.05
N ALA A 101 6.35 -5.73 14.08
CA ALA A 101 6.47 -4.60 15.01
C ALA A 101 6.92 -3.32 14.29
N ALA A 102 7.90 -3.43 13.38
CA ALA A 102 8.33 -2.29 12.57
C ALA A 102 7.21 -1.78 11.65
N GLN A 103 6.47 -2.69 10.99
CA GLN A 103 5.35 -2.35 10.13
C GLN A 103 4.21 -1.68 10.93
N PHE A 104 3.92 -2.18 12.13
CA PHE A 104 2.92 -1.59 13.03
C PHE A 104 3.25 -0.15 13.39
N VAL A 105 4.51 0.10 13.77
CA VAL A 105 5.00 1.47 14.02
C VAL A 105 4.85 2.33 12.75
N CYS A 106 5.26 1.83 11.59
CA CYS A 106 5.09 2.55 10.33
C CYS A 106 3.62 2.89 10.04
N ALA A 107 2.72 1.92 10.22
CA ALA A 107 1.29 2.07 9.96
C ALA A 107 0.67 3.13 10.87
N ILE A 108 1.02 3.18 12.16
CA ILE A 108 0.57 4.22 13.10
C ILE A 108 0.94 5.61 12.56
N PHE A 109 2.22 5.84 12.27
CA PHE A 109 2.69 7.16 11.85
C PHE A 109 2.19 7.54 10.46
N PHE A 110 2.10 6.57 9.54
CA PHE A 110 1.54 6.78 8.21
C PHE A 110 0.08 7.24 8.29
N TRP A 111 -0.77 6.49 8.99
CA TRP A 111 -2.19 6.81 9.08
C TRP A 111 -2.46 8.05 9.93
N ALA A 112 -1.66 8.30 10.97
CA ALA A 112 -1.72 9.56 11.71
C ALA A 112 -1.42 10.75 10.78
N ALA A 113 -0.34 10.70 10.00
CA ALA A 113 0.00 11.76 9.05
C ALA A 113 -1.08 11.91 7.95
N PHE A 114 -1.58 10.79 7.43
CA PHE A 114 -2.62 10.77 6.39
C PHE A 114 -3.92 11.43 6.89
N LEU A 115 -4.40 11.03 8.06
CA LEU A 115 -5.67 11.51 8.62
C LEU A 115 -5.58 12.94 9.14
N LEU A 116 -4.46 13.34 9.75
CA LEU A 116 -4.21 14.74 10.09
C LEU A 116 -4.26 15.62 8.83
N GLY A 117 -3.65 15.15 7.75
CA GLY A 117 -3.70 15.82 6.45
C GLY A 117 -5.10 15.90 5.86
N LEU A 118 -5.88 14.82 5.95
CA LEU A 118 -7.25 14.76 5.45
C LEU A 118 -8.17 15.72 6.22
N ARG A 119 -8.11 15.70 7.55
CA ARG A 119 -9.07 16.40 8.41
C ARG A 119 -8.79 17.89 8.57
N TYR A 120 -7.52 18.30 8.66
CA TYR A 120 -7.17 19.66 9.06
C TYR A 120 -6.63 20.54 7.93
N LEU A 121 -6.26 19.95 6.78
CA LEU A 121 -5.46 20.65 5.77
C LEU A 121 -5.97 20.39 4.34
N ALA A 122 -7.30 20.28 4.20
CA ALA A 122 -8.01 20.12 2.93
C ALA A 122 -7.51 18.94 2.06
N GLY A 123 -6.98 17.88 2.69
CA GLY A 123 -6.48 16.69 1.99
C GLY A 123 -5.06 16.81 1.42
N ILE A 124 -4.50 18.01 1.26
CA ILE A 124 -3.16 18.20 0.66
C ILE A 124 -2.07 17.42 1.41
N PRO A 125 -2.02 17.38 2.75
CA PRO A 125 -0.97 16.64 3.44
C PRO A 125 -1.19 15.14 3.49
N SER A 126 -2.40 14.65 3.21
CA SER A 126 -2.63 13.20 3.02
C SER A 126 -1.93 12.70 1.75
N ILE A 127 -1.92 13.54 0.71
CA ILE A 127 -1.12 13.33 -0.50
C ILE A 127 0.36 13.35 -0.13
N LEU A 128 0.82 14.34 0.63
CA LEU A 128 2.22 14.41 1.06
C LEU A 128 2.63 13.16 1.86
N ALA A 129 1.83 12.72 2.84
CA ALA A 129 2.09 11.50 3.59
C ALA A 129 2.23 10.29 2.66
N THR A 130 1.37 10.17 1.65
CA THR A 130 1.44 9.11 0.63
C THR A 130 2.74 9.21 -0.20
N LEU A 131 3.15 10.41 -0.59
CA LEU A 131 4.39 10.62 -1.37
C LEU A 131 5.66 10.36 -0.56
N PHE A 132 5.66 10.73 0.71
CA PHE A 132 6.82 10.63 1.59
C PHE A 132 7.01 9.22 2.13
N TYR A 133 5.91 8.56 2.46
CA TYR A 133 5.94 7.30 3.17
C TYR A 133 5.46 6.14 2.31
N GLY A 134 5.04 6.35 1.07
CA GLY A 134 4.49 5.29 0.20
C GLY A 134 5.38 4.06 -0.01
N PHE A 135 6.69 4.13 0.30
CA PHE A 135 7.61 3.00 0.21
C PHE A 135 7.93 2.30 1.54
N TYR A 136 7.40 2.76 2.69
CA TYR A 136 7.78 2.19 3.99
C TYR A 136 7.54 0.68 4.06
N GLY A 137 6.46 0.19 3.44
CA GLY A 137 6.10 -1.24 3.45
C GLY A 137 7.15 -2.10 2.76
N TYR A 138 7.69 -1.62 1.63
CA TYR A 138 8.79 -2.30 0.93
C TYR A 138 10.08 -2.25 1.74
N VAL A 139 10.42 -1.11 2.35
CA VAL A 139 11.63 -0.97 3.18
C VAL A 139 11.61 -1.94 4.37
N VAL A 140 10.46 -2.13 5.02
CA VAL A 140 10.31 -3.08 6.13
C VAL A 140 10.37 -4.53 5.63
N ALA A 141 9.68 -4.83 4.52
CA ALA A 141 9.68 -6.17 3.93
C ALA A 141 11.07 -6.61 3.45
N ASP A 142 11.79 -5.70 2.80
CA ASP A 142 13.15 -5.89 2.26
C ASP A 142 14.24 -5.85 3.33
N ARG A 143 13.89 -5.55 4.59
CA ARG A 143 14.83 -5.43 5.73
C ARG A 143 15.93 -4.38 5.51
N ALA A 144 15.71 -3.43 4.61
CA ALA A 144 16.67 -2.36 4.30
C ALA A 144 16.90 -1.39 5.47
N ALA A 145 15.97 -1.34 6.44
CA ALA A 145 16.14 -0.58 7.68
C ALA A 145 15.72 -1.38 8.91
N GLN A 146 16.53 -1.30 9.98
CA GLN A 146 16.14 -1.83 11.28
C GLN A 146 15.25 -0.84 12.04
N GLY A 147 13.98 -1.20 12.22
CA GLY A 147 12.99 -0.46 13.02
C GLY A 147 12.06 0.45 12.19
N GLY A 148 10.83 0.64 12.67
CA GLY A 148 9.76 1.31 11.90
C GLY A 148 10.04 2.77 11.57
N LEU A 149 10.47 3.58 12.55
CA LEU A 149 10.80 5.00 12.30
C LEU A 149 11.95 5.17 11.30
N ARG A 150 12.95 4.28 11.34
CA ARG A 150 14.06 4.30 10.38
C ARG A 150 13.60 3.90 8.98
N ALA A 151 12.65 2.98 8.87
CA ALA A 151 12.03 2.61 7.60
C ALA A 151 11.24 3.76 6.98
N LEU A 152 10.47 4.51 7.78
CA LEU A 152 9.79 5.74 7.33
C LEU A 152 10.81 6.80 6.85
N GLY A 153 11.88 7.03 7.61
CA GLY A 153 12.94 7.96 7.18
C GLY A 153 13.61 7.54 5.86
N THR A 154 13.80 6.24 5.66
CA THR A 154 14.37 5.70 4.42
C THR A 154 13.41 5.86 3.23
N SER A 155 12.10 5.64 3.43
CA SER A 155 11.07 5.95 2.44
C SER A 155 11.12 7.42 2.00
N VAL A 156 11.30 8.35 2.95
CA VAL A 156 11.42 9.78 2.62
C VAL A 156 12.66 10.05 1.76
N ARG A 157 13.81 9.46 2.11
CA ARG A 157 15.06 9.63 1.35
C ARG A 157 14.92 9.15 -0.09
N LEU A 158 14.24 8.02 -0.32
CA LEU A 158 13.95 7.47 -1.65
C LEU A 158 13.21 8.48 -2.56
N GLY A 159 12.38 9.34 -1.97
CA GLY A 159 11.58 10.33 -2.72
C GLY A 159 12.21 11.71 -2.93
N THR A 160 13.28 12.07 -2.23
CA THR A 160 13.73 13.47 -2.06
C THR A 160 14.02 14.23 -3.36
N LYS A 161 14.44 13.57 -4.44
CA LYS A 161 14.75 14.23 -5.74
C LYS A 161 13.70 14.01 -6.84
N ARG A 162 12.67 13.19 -6.59
CA ARG A 162 11.77 12.67 -7.65
C ARG A 162 10.28 12.83 -7.31
N ARG A 163 9.95 13.72 -6.36
CA ARG A 163 8.60 13.87 -5.79
C ARG A 163 7.50 14.11 -6.81
N VAL A 164 7.74 14.93 -7.84
CA VAL A 164 6.75 15.22 -8.88
C VAL A 164 6.44 13.98 -9.72
N ALA A 165 7.47 13.20 -10.08
CA ALA A 165 7.27 11.97 -10.83
C ALA A 165 6.63 10.86 -9.97
N LEU A 166 7.01 10.78 -8.68
CA LEU A 166 6.34 9.90 -7.72
C LEU A 166 4.86 10.27 -7.55
N PHE A 167 4.54 11.57 -7.52
CA PHE A 167 3.16 12.02 -7.49
C PHE A 167 2.39 11.60 -8.73
N ALA A 168 2.96 11.77 -9.93
CA ALA A 168 2.31 11.32 -11.15
C ALA A 168 2.04 9.80 -11.14
N ILE A 169 2.97 9.00 -10.61
CA ILE A 169 2.83 7.55 -10.50
C ILE A 169 1.77 7.17 -9.47
N VAL A 170 1.78 7.78 -8.29
CA VAL A 170 0.76 7.56 -7.26
C VAL A 170 -0.61 7.96 -7.78
N ALA A 171 -0.72 9.11 -8.45
CA ALA A 171 -1.98 9.56 -9.06
C ALA A 171 -2.47 8.58 -10.13
N LEU A 172 -1.57 8.06 -10.98
CA LEU A 172 -1.91 7.09 -12.01
C LEU A 172 -2.32 5.74 -11.42
N PHE A 173 -1.63 5.25 -10.39
CA PHE A 173 -2.04 4.05 -9.65
C PHE A 173 -3.37 4.26 -8.93
N GLY A 174 -3.60 5.45 -8.38
CA GLY A 174 -4.89 5.85 -7.81
C GLY A 174 -6.00 5.79 -8.85
N ALA A 175 -5.80 6.42 -10.02
CA ALA A 175 -6.75 6.39 -11.12
C ALA A 175 -7.03 4.95 -11.59
N PHE A 176 -6.00 4.12 -11.72
CA PHE A 176 -6.15 2.71 -12.08
C PHE A 176 -6.98 1.91 -11.07
N ASN A 177 -6.79 2.14 -9.77
CA ASN A 177 -7.62 1.53 -8.73
C ASN A 177 -9.06 2.11 -8.69
N LEU A 178 -9.25 3.39 -9.02
CA LEU A 178 -10.58 3.97 -9.15
C LEU A 178 -11.38 3.31 -10.28
N LEU A 179 -10.73 2.93 -11.38
CA LEU A 179 -11.38 2.18 -12.46
C LEU A 179 -11.95 0.84 -11.96
N ALA A 180 -11.27 0.17 -11.04
CA ALA A 180 -11.76 -1.06 -10.42
C ALA A 180 -13.01 -0.85 -9.53
N ALA A 181 -13.23 0.38 -9.04
CA ALA A 181 -14.39 0.74 -8.26
C ALA A 181 -15.60 1.20 -9.10
N ILE A 182 -15.48 1.30 -10.44
CA ILE A 182 -16.57 1.73 -11.33
C ILE A 182 -17.88 0.93 -11.16
N PRO A 183 -17.86 -0.41 -10.99
CA PRO A 183 -19.10 -1.18 -10.79
C PRO A 183 -19.97 -0.67 -9.64
N LEU A 184 -19.37 -0.19 -8.54
CA LEU A 184 -20.09 0.42 -7.41
C LEU A 184 -20.74 1.77 -7.77
N GLY A 185 -20.18 2.51 -8.72
CA GLY A 185 -20.72 3.79 -9.19
C GLY A 185 -21.94 3.66 -10.08
N TYR A 186 -22.16 2.49 -10.71
CA TYR A 186 -23.32 2.25 -11.58
C TYR A 186 -24.56 1.80 -10.79
N ALA A 187 -24.38 0.85 -9.86
CA ALA A 187 -25.42 0.40 -8.95
C ALA A 187 -24.81 -0.26 -7.71
N VAL A 188 -25.47 -0.15 -6.55
CA VAL A 188 -25.06 -0.86 -5.34
C VAL A 188 -25.88 -2.14 -5.22
N SER A 189 -25.25 -3.28 -5.52
CA SER A 189 -25.82 -4.62 -5.44
C SER A 189 -24.76 -5.60 -4.96
N ALA A 190 -25.16 -6.79 -4.50
CA ALA A 190 -24.19 -7.82 -4.09
C ALA A 190 -23.18 -8.14 -5.20
N LEU A 191 -23.65 -8.20 -6.46
CA LEU A 191 -22.80 -8.46 -7.62
C LEU A 191 -21.78 -7.34 -7.84
N THR A 192 -22.21 -6.08 -7.85
CA THR A 192 -21.30 -4.94 -8.10
C THR A 192 -20.28 -4.76 -6.97
N VAL A 193 -20.66 -5.08 -5.72
CA VAL A 193 -19.74 -5.13 -4.59
C VAL A 193 -18.68 -6.21 -4.79
N VAL A 194 -19.09 -7.45 -5.11
CA VAL A 194 -18.16 -8.57 -5.33
C VAL A 194 -17.20 -8.27 -6.49
N LEU A 195 -17.73 -7.75 -7.61
CA LEU A 195 -16.92 -7.37 -8.76
C LEU A 195 -15.91 -6.28 -8.42
N SER A 196 -16.33 -5.21 -7.73
CA SER A 196 -15.40 -4.16 -7.33
C SER A 196 -14.34 -4.64 -6.35
N LEU A 197 -14.69 -5.51 -5.40
CA LEU A 197 -13.70 -6.11 -4.49
C LEU A 197 -12.68 -6.96 -5.26
N ALA A 198 -13.14 -7.81 -6.18
CA ALA A 198 -12.26 -8.64 -6.99
C ALA A 198 -11.32 -7.79 -7.87
N LEU A 199 -11.87 -6.79 -8.55
CA LEU A 199 -11.09 -5.87 -9.39
C LEU A 199 -10.10 -5.07 -8.55
N LEU A 200 -10.51 -4.51 -7.42
CA LEU A 200 -9.64 -3.72 -6.54
C LEU A 200 -8.49 -4.57 -6.00
N THR A 201 -8.76 -5.81 -5.63
CA THR A 201 -7.74 -6.74 -5.14
C THR A 201 -6.69 -7.03 -6.23
N ALA A 202 -7.13 -7.22 -7.47
CA ALA A 202 -6.26 -7.43 -8.61
C ALA A 202 -5.47 -6.16 -8.98
N THR A 203 -6.15 -5.01 -9.16
CA THR A 203 -5.49 -3.76 -9.55
C THR A 203 -4.53 -3.27 -8.48
N ALA A 204 -4.90 -3.38 -7.20
CA ALA A 204 -4.02 -3.01 -6.10
C ALA A 204 -2.77 -3.88 -6.09
N SER A 205 -2.90 -5.19 -6.30
CA SER A 205 -1.76 -6.11 -6.39
C SER A 205 -0.85 -5.78 -7.57
N ILE A 206 -1.40 -5.46 -8.74
CA ILE A 206 -0.63 -5.02 -9.91
C ILE A 206 0.15 -3.72 -9.58
N THR A 207 -0.50 -2.75 -8.95
CA THR A 207 0.16 -1.50 -8.55
C THR A 207 1.21 -1.70 -7.46
N LEU A 208 1.01 -2.69 -6.56
CA LEU A 208 1.98 -3.04 -5.53
C LEU A 208 3.25 -3.65 -6.15
N VAL A 209 3.10 -4.58 -7.10
CA VAL A 209 4.24 -5.14 -7.84
C VAL A 209 4.95 -4.06 -8.67
N GLY A 210 4.19 -3.20 -9.36
CA GLY A 210 4.77 -2.06 -10.09
C GLY A 210 5.53 -1.10 -9.17
N GLY A 211 5.00 -0.87 -7.96
CA GLY A 211 5.64 -0.08 -6.90
C GLY A 211 6.91 -0.73 -6.37
N ALA A 212 6.94 -2.06 -6.23
CA ALA A 212 8.14 -2.81 -5.85
C ALA A 212 9.25 -2.70 -6.91
N CYS A 213 8.91 -2.77 -8.20
CA CYS A 213 9.88 -2.53 -9.28
C CYS A 213 10.49 -1.13 -9.19
N LEU A 214 9.65 -0.12 -8.93
CA LEU A 214 10.14 1.24 -8.75
C LEU A 214 11.02 1.37 -7.51
N TYR A 215 10.62 0.75 -6.39
CA TYR A 215 11.41 0.71 -5.16
C TYR A 215 12.82 0.15 -5.43
N ASP A 216 12.94 -1.01 -6.08
CA ASP A 216 14.24 -1.63 -6.37
C ASP A 216 15.14 -0.70 -7.19
N VAL A 217 14.59 -0.06 -8.22
CA VAL A 217 15.34 0.88 -9.06
C VAL A 217 15.76 2.15 -8.31
N LEU A 218 14.93 2.62 -7.37
CA LEU A 218 15.28 3.77 -6.52
C LEU A 218 16.38 3.41 -5.52
N THR A 219 16.31 2.22 -4.93
CA THR A 219 17.30 1.71 -3.96
C THR A 219 18.65 1.44 -4.63
N ASP A 220 18.66 0.80 -5.81
CA ASP A 220 19.88 0.53 -6.58
C ASP A 220 20.60 1.83 -6.99
N ARG A 221 19.85 2.90 -7.31
CA ARG A 221 20.42 4.21 -7.65
C ARG A 221 20.93 5.02 -6.46
N LEU A 222 20.57 4.64 -5.23
CA LEU A 222 21.06 5.29 -4.02
C LEU A 222 22.30 4.62 -3.42
N GLY A 223 22.75 3.49 -3.99
CA GLY A 223 23.91 2.75 -3.49
C GLY A 223 23.68 2.15 -2.09
N GLU A 224 22.41 1.90 -1.71
CA GLU A 224 22.04 1.30 -0.41
C GLU A 224 21.97 -0.24 -0.46
N ARG A 225 22.72 -0.90 -1.36
CA ARG A 225 22.95 -2.36 -1.36
C ARG A 225 24.39 -2.70 -1.03
#